data_AF-C3ZCN6-F1
#
_entry.id   AF-C3ZCN6-F1
#
_cell.length_a   1.000
_cell.length_b   1.000
_cell.length_c   1.000
_cell.angle_alpha   90.00
_cell.angle_beta   90.00
_cell.angle_gamma   90.00
#
_symmetry.space_group_name_H-M   'P 1'
#
loop_
_entity.id
_entity.type
_entity.pdbx_description
1 polymer ?
#
loop_
_entity_poly.entity_id
_entity_poly.type
_entity_poly.pdbx_seq_one_letter_code
_entity_poly.pdbx_strand_id
1 'polypeptide(L)'
;PTGEPPTEGPCDESVPCNLLEDQSGPFAVCHDVVDPGPYLKTCVFDTCALPQGDFLCANLEAYYDACIRAGVSRFSWRTADLCPMECPANSAYSTCTSACPATCVNPSAPDNCNLPCEEGCECDEGYVLSGQECVLQTNCGCIDDEGFYHAVSLIDFE
;
A
#
# COMPACT_ATOMS: atom_id res chain seq x y z
N PRO A 1 12.20 -33.64 30.73
CA PRO A 1 12.16 -32.18 30.59
C PRO A 1 11.26 -31.79 29.41
N THR A 2 9.96 -31.75 29.66
CA THR A 2 9.02 -31.06 28.78
C THR A 2 9.22 -29.58 29.06
N GLY A 3 9.97 -28.89 28.20
CA GLY A 3 10.05 -27.44 28.26
C GLY A 3 8.67 -26.89 27.97
N GLU A 4 8.07 -26.22 28.94
CA GLU A 4 6.90 -25.37 28.71
C GLU A 4 7.24 -24.36 27.61
N PRO A 5 6.32 -24.08 26.67
CA PRO A 5 6.45 -22.95 25.76
C PRO A 5 6.67 -21.67 26.58
N PRO A 6 7.41 -20.67 26.06
CA PRO A 6 7.52 -19.38 26.74
C PRO A 6 6.10 -18.85 26.95
N THR A 7 5.75 -18.57 28.20
CA THR A 7 4.49 -17.90 28.54
C THR A 7 4.49 -16.54 27.86
N GLU A 8 3.57 -16.36 26.92
CA GLU A 8 3.31 -15.09 26.23
C GLU A 8 3.16 -13.99 27.29
N GLY A 9 4.06 -13.00 27.25
CA GLY A 9 3.89 -11.78 28.03
C GLY A 9 2.62 -11.05 27.57
N PRO A 10 2.05 -10.16 28.39
CA PRO A 10 0.88 -9.39 27.98
C PRO A 10 1.21 -8.63 26.71
N CYS A 11 0.44 -8.87 25.64
CA CYS A 11 0.37 -7.99 24.49
C CYS A 11 0.23 -6.54 24.97
N ASP A 12 1.06 -5.64 24.45
CA ASP A 12 0.87 -4.23 24.72
C ASP A 12 -0.51 -3.81 24.19
N GLU A 13 -1.37 -3.31 25.07
CA GLU A 13 -2.74 -2.85 24.73
C GLU A 13 -2.73 -1.60 23.84
N SER A 14 -1.55 -1.06 23.51
CA SER A 14 -1.37 0.13 22.68
C SER A 14 -1.60 -0.08 21.18
N VAL A 15 -1.72 -1.33 20.70
CA VAL A 15 -1.91 -1.64 19.27
C VAL A 15 -3.41 -1.61 18.90
N PRO A 16 -3.89 -0.66 18.08
CA PRO A 16 -5.33 -0.47 17.85
C PRO A 16 -5.89 -1.40 16.77
N CYS A 17 -5.73 -2.73 16.91
CA CYS A 17 -6.38 -3.70 16.01
C CYS A 17 -7.91 -3.63 16.08
N ASN A 18 -8.46 -3.10 17.17
CA ASN A 18 -9.89 -2.84 17.37
C ASN A 18 -10.51 -1.90 16.31
N LEU A 19 -9.69 -1.13 15.58
CA LEU A 19 -10.16 -0.33 14.44
C LEU A 19 -10.88 -1.17 13.39
N LEU A 20 -10.50 -2.45 13.23
CA LEU A 20 -11.15 -3.37 12.29
C LEU A 20 -12.62 -3.63 12.61
N GLU A 21 -13.04 -3.51 13.88
CA GLU A 21 -14.42 -3.74 14.35
C GLU A 21 -15.15 -2.45 14.72
N ASP A 22 -14.49 -1.28 14.65
CA ASP A 22 -15.09 0.00 14.99
C ASP A 22 -16.23 0.36 14.03
N GLN A 23 -17.45 0.36 14.57
CA GLN A 23 -18.69 0.68 13.84
C GLN A 23 -18.76 2.13 13.34
N SER A 24 -17.91 3.01 13.87
CA SER A 24 -17.75 4.39 13.41
C SER A 24 -16.43 4.61 12.67
N GLY A 25 -15.63 3.56 12.50
CA GLY A 25 -14.33 3.58 11.85
C GLY A 25 -14.41 3.52 10.31
N PRO A 26 -13.26 3.67 9.63
CA PRO A 26 -13.20 3.66 8.16
C PRO A 26 -13.68 2.34 7.55
N PHE A 27 -13.55 1.25 8.29
CA PHE A 27 -13.90 -0.10 7.84
C PHE A 27 -15.37 -0.48 8.04
N ALA A 28 -16.17 0.36 8.71
CA ALA A 28 -17.57 0.06 9.02
C ALA A 28 -18.41 -0.28 7.78
N VAL A 29 -18.06 0.32 6.63
CA VAL A 29 -18.71 0.07 5.33
C VAL A 29 -18.56 -1.37 4.83
N CYS A 30 -17.63 -2.14 5.39
CA CYS A 30 -17.30 -3.50 4.99
C CYS A 30 -17.87 -4.58 5.93
N HIS A 31 -18.23 -4.23 7.17
CA HIS A 31 -18.61 -5.21 8.21
C HIS A 31 -19.79 -6.10 7.81
N ASP A 32 -20.73 -5.57 7.03
CA ASP A 32 -21.89 -6.32 6.53
C ASP A 32 -21.53 -7.35 5.46
N VAL A 33 -20.36 -7.23 4.83
CA VAL A 33 -19.92 -8.04 3.69
C VAL A 33 -18.80 -9.01 4.09
N VAL A 34 -17.88 -8.58 4.95
CA VAL A 34 -16.73 -9.37 5.42
C VAL A 34 -16.65 -9.28 6.94
N ASP A 35 -16.71 -10.43 7.64
CA ASP A 35 -16.56 -10.50 9.09
C ASP A 35 -15.15 -10.04 9.53
N PRO A 36 -15.02 -8.98 10.35
CA PRO A 36 -13.72 -8.49 10.83
C PRO A 36 -13.07 -9.40 11.88
N GLY A 37 -13.83 -10.28 12.55
CA GLY A 37 -13.34 -11.05 13.71
C GLY A 37 -12.09 -11.90 13.46
N PRO A 38 -11.97 -12.63 12.32
CA PRO A 38 -10.74 -13.34 11.97
C PRO A 38 -9.54 -12.42 11.75
N TYR A 39 -9.74 -11.26 11.10
CA TYR A 39 -8.68 -10.29 10.83
C TYR A 39 -8.22 -9.59 12.11
N LEU A 40 -9.14 -9.27 13.02
CA LEU A 40 -8.81 -8.75 14.35
C LEU A 40 -7.88 -9.71 15.10
N LYS A 41 -8.19 -11.02 15.09
CA LYS A 41 -7.37 -12.03 15.78
C LYS A 41 -5.98 -12.13 15.17
N THR A 42 -5.87 -12.11 13.85
CA THR A 42 -4.57 -12.12 13.15
C THR A 42 -3.77 -10.85 13.46
N CYS A 43 -4.41 -9.68 13.41
CA CYS A 43 -3.77 -8.42 13.76
C CYS A 43 -3.18 -8.45 15.18
N VAL A 44 -3.98 -8.86 16.17
CA VAL A 44 -3.51 -8.98 17.56
C VAL A 44 -2.35 -9.98 17.64
N PHE A 45 -2.49 -11.15 17.02
CA PHE A 45 -1.44 -12.17 17.06
C PHE A 45 -0.11 -11.66 16.45
N ASP A 46 -0.14 -11.09 15.25
CA ASP A 46 1.06 -10.64 14.53
C ASP A 46 1.75 -9.49 15.25
N THR A 47 0.97 -8.54 15.74
CA THR A 47 1.49 -7.36 16.44
C THR A 47 2.03 -7.69 17.83
N CYS A 48 1.46 -8.69 18.51
CA CYS A 48 2.00 -9.21 19.77
C CYS A 48 3.26 -10.07 19.59
N ALA A 49 3.28 -10.92 18.57
CA ALA A 49 4.40 -11.83 18.33
C ALA A 49 5.65 -11.08 17.88
N LEU A 50 5.48 -9.96 17.17
CA LEU A 50 6.56 -9.22 16.53
C LEU A 50 6.41 -7.69 16.75
N PRO A 51 6.61 -7.18 17.97
CA PRO A 51 6.39 -5.77 18.32
C PRO A 51 7.31 -4.76 17.61
N GLN A 52 8.25 -5.22 16.78
CA GLN A 52 9.18 -4.39 16.02
C GLN A 52 8.85 -4.30 14.52
N GLY A 53 7.83 -5.02 14.03
CA GLY A 53 7.41 -4.92 12.63
C GLY A 53 6.13 -4.11 12.47
N ASP A 54 6.02 -3.45 11.31
CA ASP A 54 4.83 -2.70 10.92
C ASP A 54 3.69 -3.65 10.47
N PHE A 55 3.24 -4.50 11.40
CA PHE A 55 2.22 -5.52 11.14
C PHE A 55 0.81 -4.97 11.25
N LEU A 56 0.61 -3.85 11.95
CA LEU A 56 -0.69 -3.19 12.04
C LEU A 56 -1.17 -2.79 10.64
N CYS A 57 -0.36 -2.01 9.91
CA CYS A 57 -0.74 -1.50 8.61
C CYS A 57 -0.95 -2.62 7.59
N ALA A 58 -0.11 -3.65 7.61
CA ALA A 58 -0.28 -4.84 6.77
C ALA A 58 -1.59 -5.58 7.07
N ASN A 59 -1.99 -5.70 8.34
CA ASN A 59 -3.25 -6.34 8.72
C ASN A 59 -4.48 -5.50 8.34
N LEU A 60 -4.40 -4.18 8.50
CA LEU A 60 -5.47 -3.25 8.08
C LEU A 60 -5.64 -3.28 6.55
N GLU A 61 -4.55 -3.27 5.80
CA GLU A 61 -4.53 -3.39 4.34
C GLU A 61 -5.10 -4.73 3.87
N ALA A 62 -4.74 -5.84 4.54
CA ALA A 62 -5.29 -7.16 4.20
C ALA A 62 -6.83 -7.22 4.38
N TYR A 63 -7.37 -6.53 5.38
CA TYR A 63 -8.83 -6.42 5.55
C TYR A 63 -9.44 -5.50 4.49
N TYR A 64 -8.84 -4.34 4.21
CA TYR A 64 -9.24 -3.46 3.11
C TYR A 64 -9.36 -4.23 1.78
N ASP A 65 -8.32 -4.98 1.40
CA ASP A 65 -8.31 -5.76 0.17
C ASP A 65 -9.38 -6.86 0.14
N ALA A 66 -9.69 -7.45 1.30
CA ALA A 66 -10.80 -8.40 1.40
C ALA A 66 -12.14 -7.72 1.11
N CYS A 67 -12.35 -6.50 1.64
CA CYS A 67 -13.54 -5.70 1.39
C CYS A 67 -13.71 -5.38 -0.11
N ILE A 68 -12.65 -4.89 -0.76
CA ILE A 68 -12.71 -4.53 -2.18
C ILE A 68 -12.96 -5.78 -3.04
N ARG A 69 -12.30 -6.90 -2.74
CA ARG A 69 -12.54 -8.19 -3.44
C ARG A 69 -13.96 -8.73 -3.22
N ALA A 70 -14.58 -8.44 -2.08
CA ALA A 70 -15.95 -8.81 -1.80
C ALA A 70 -16.99 -7.86 -2.44
N GLY A 71 -16.55 -6.83 -3.16
CA GLY A 71 -17.40 -5.91 -3.91
C GLY A 71 -17.77 -4.61 -3.18
N VAL A 72 -17.15 -4.34 -2.03
CA VAL A 72 -17.28 -3.03 -1.36
C VAL A 72 -16.60 -1.98 -2.23
N SER A 73 -17.23 -0.82 -2.40
CA SER A 73 -16.62 0.30 -3.13
C SER A 73 -15.35 0.77 -2.42
N ARG A 74 -14.35 1.23 -3.17
CA ARG A 74 -13.09 1.75 -2.60
C ARG A 74 -13.38 2.91 -1.64
N PHE A 75 -12.68 2.91 -0.51
CA PHE A 75 -12.81 3.91 0.56
C PHE A 75 -11.44 4.27 1.12
N SER A 76 -11.32 5.47 1.69
CA SER A 76 -10.08 5.89 2.35
C SER A 76 -10.05 5.33 3.77
N TRP A 77 -8.98 4.61 4.12
CA TRP A 77 -8.76 4.09 5.47
C TRP A 77 -7.45 4.59 6.09
N ARG A 78 -6.46 4.95 5.27
CA ARG A 78 -5.23 5.61 5.72
C ARG A 78 -5.48 7.08 6.05
N THR A 79 -4.76 7.59 7.04
CA THR A 79 -4.72 9.02 7.39
C THR A 79 -3.29 9.42 7.71
N ALA A 80 -3.03 10.72 7.94
CA ALA A 80 -1.70 11.18 8.36
C ALA A 80 -1.21 10.52 9.66
N ASP A 81 -2.13 10.12 10.54
CA ASP A 81 -1.84 9.50 11.84
C ASP A 81 -2.05 7.97 11.83
N LEU A 82 -2.59 7.42 10.74
CA LEU A 82 -2.92 5.99 10.62
C LEU A 82 -2.36 5.44 9.32
N CYS A 83 -1.26 4.69 9.44
CA CYS A 83 -0.61 4.01 8.31
C CYS A 83 -0.36 4.94 7.11
N PRO A 84 0.27 6.11 7.32
CA PRO A 84 0.53 7.05 6.26
C PRO A 84 1.37 6.39 5.15
N MET A 85 0.98 6.63 3.90
CA MET A 85 1.76 6.20 2.74
C MET A 85 2.49 7.42 2.20
N GLU A 86 3.82 7.39 2.29
CA GLU A 86 4.66 8.42 1.69
C GLU A 86 4.89 8.11 0.22
N CYS A 87 4.52 9.08 -0.63
CA CYS A 87 4.72 8.99 -2.07
C CYS A 87 5.93 9.81 -2.50
N PRO A 88 6.70 9.37 -3.52
CA PRO A 88 7.84 10.12 -4.02
C PRO A 88 7.42 11.49 -4.57
N ALA A 89 8.39 12.37 -4.79
CA ALA A 89 8.12 13.68 -5.37
C ALA A 89 7.36 13.56 -6.71
N ASN A 90 6.44 14.50 -6.94
CA ASN A 90 5.57 14.54 -8.13
C ASN A 90 4.63 13.32 -8.26
N SER A 91 4.17 12.80 -7.12
CA SER A 91 3.16 11.77 -7.06
C SER A 91 2.27 11.96 -5.85
N ALA A 92 1.07 11.39 -5.91
CA ALA A 92 0.07 11.46 -4.87
C ALA A 92 -0.45 10.07 -4.52
N TYR A 93 -0.83 9.90 -3.25
CA TYR A 93 -1.53 8.70 -2.81
C TYR A 93 -2.91 8.61 -3.48
N SER A 94 -3.25 7.40 -3.95
CA SER A 94 -4.54 7.06 -4.53
C SER A 94 -5.00 5.69 -4.05
N THR A 95 -6.30 5.56 -3.76
CA THR A 95 -6.92 4.26 -3.45
C THR A 95 -7.11 3.38 -4.69
N CYS A 96 -6.81 3.90 -5.88
CA CYS A 96 -6.98 3.25 -7.18
C CYS A 96 -5.97 3.82 -8.17
N THR A 97 -4.73 3.35 -8.12
CA THR A 97 -3.70 3.58 -9.14
C THR A 97 -3.71 2.46 -10.18
N SER A 98 -3.35 2.78 -11.43
CA SER A 98 -3.24 1.78 -12.49
C SER A 98 -2.20 0.72 -12.14
N ALA A 99 -2.58 -0.56 -12.23
CA ALA A 99 -1.63 -1.68 -12.14
C ALA A 99 -0.64 -1.73 -13.32
N CYS A 100 -0.86 -0.91 -14.35
CA CYS A 100 0.06 -0.66 -15.45
C CYS A 100 0.36 0.85 -15.49
N PRO A 101 1.21 1.38 -14.60
CA PRO A 101 1.47 2.82 -14.53
C PRO A 101 2.14 3.31 -15.83
N ALA A 102 1.93 4.58 -16.16
CA ALA A 102 2.66 5.23 -17.25
C ALA A 102 4.16 5.27 -16.90
N THR A 103 5.01 4.79 -17.81
CA THR A 103 6.46 4.76 -17.61
C THR A 103 7.18 5.53 -18.71
N CYS A 104 8.44 5.89 -18.49
CA CYS A 104 9.27 6.46 -19.55
C CYS A 104 9.38 5.57 -20.81
N VAL A 105 9.29 4.25 -20.65
CA VAL A 105 9.35 3.30 -21.77
C VAL A 105 8.00 3.15 -22.46
N ASN A 106 6.91 3.18 -21.69
CA ASN A 106 5.55 3.07 -22.22
C ASN A 106 4.59 4.04 -21.49
N PRO A 107 4.48 5.29 -21.98
CA PRO A 107 3.60 6.30 -21.37
C PRO A 107 2.11 5.95 -21.48
N SER A 108 1.73 5.21 -22.52
CA SER A 108 0.34 4.78 -22.78
C SER A 108 0.01 3.40 -22.19
N ALA A 109 0.82 2.89 -21.27
CA ALA A 109 0.55 1.63 -20.59
C ALA A 109 -0.82 1.61 -19.85
N PRO A 110 -1.26 2.70 -19.19
CA PRO A 110 -2.57 2.73 -18.54
C PRO A 110 -3.75 2.53 -19.49
N ASP A 111 -3.65 3.05 -20.72
CA ASP A 111 -4.74 3.03 -21.71
C ASP A 111 -5.17 1.61 -22.12
N ASN A 112 -4.28 0.63 -21.97
CA ASN A 112 -4.48 -0.76 -22.38
C ASN A 112 -4.39 -1.74 -21.19
N CYS A 113 -4.50 -1.24 -19.96
CA CYS A 113 -4.42 -2.07 -18.76
C CYS A 113 -5.76 -2.74 -18.46
N ASN A 114 -5.79 -4.08 -18.46
CA ASN A 114 -6.98 -4.86 -18.11
C ASN A 114 -6.96 -5.38 -16.66
N LEU A 115 -5.94 -4.99 -15.88
CA LEU A 115 -5.81 -5.37 -14.48
C LEU A 115 -6.62 -4.42 -13.60
N PRO A 116 -7.16 -4.88 -12.46
CA PRO A 116 -7.81 -4.00 -11.50
C PRO A 116 -6.79 -2.99 -10.95
N CYS A 117 -7.24 -1.76 -10.69
CA CYS A 117 -6.42 -0.79 -9.97
C CYS A 117 -6.19 -1.23 -8.52
N GLU A 118 -5.04 -0.87 -7.99
CA GLU A 118 -4.60 -1.19 -6.62
C GLU A 118 -4.38 0.12 -5.83
N GLU A 119 -4.27 0.04 -4.51
CA GLU A 119 -3.88 1.19 -3.70
C GLU A 119 -2.39 1.49 -3.91
N GLY A 120 -2.01 2.77 -3.99
CA GLY A 120 -0.60 3.13 -4.13
C GLY A 120 -0.37 4.58 -4.49
N CYS A 121 0.86 4.89 -4.90
CA CYS A 121 1.24 6.21 -5.38
C CYS A 121 1.03 6.30 -6.89
N GLU A 122 0.39 7.37 -7.33
CA GLU A 122 0.14 7.69 -8.74
C GLU A 122 0.94 8.94 -9.10
N CYS A 123 1.71 8.90 -10.18
CA CYS A 123 2.42 10.08 -10.66
C CYS A 123 1.43 11.19 -11.03
N ASP A 124 1.80 12.43 -10.72
CA ASP A 124 0.98 13.60 -11.07
C ASP A 124 0.82 13.74 -12.60
N GLU A 125 -0.21 14.48 -13.03
CA GLU A 125 -0.45 14.72 -14.45
C GLU A 125 0.80 15.30 -15.16
N GLY A 126 1.22 14.66 -16.25
CA GLY A 126 2.43 15.02 -17.01
C GLY A 126 3.73 14.37 -16.51
N TYR A 127 3.68 13.65 -15.39
CA TYR A 127 4.78 12.85 -14.89
C TYR A 127 4.59 11.36 -15.22
N VAL A 128 5.70 10.66 -15.41
CA VAL A 128 5.75 9.22 -15.71
C VAL A 128 6.80 8.55 -14.84
N LEU A 129 6.61 7.27 -14.57
CA LEU A 129 7.50 6.50 -13.72
C LEU A 129 8.83 6.20 -14.45
N SER A 130 9.93 6.54 -13.80
CA SER A 130 11.30 6.18 -14.17
C SER A 130 11.95 5.45 -12.99
N GLY A 131 11.85 4.12 -12.97
CA GLY A 131 12.27 3.33 -11.82
C GLY A 131 11.29 3.51 -10.66
N GLN A 132 11.71 4.22 -9.62
CA GLN A 132 10.90 4.49 -8.40
C GLN A 132 10.47 5.96 -8.29
N GLU A 133 10.83 6.80 -9.27
CA GLU A 133 10.56 8.24 -9.23
C GLU A 133 9.61 8.66 -10.35
N CYS A 134 8.79 9.66 -10.06
CA CYS A 134 7.94 10.32 -11.05
C CYS A 134 8.69 11.52 -11.62
N VAL A 135 9.01 11.44 -12.93
CA VAL A 135 9.74 12.48 -13.66
C VAL A 135 8.87 13.02 -14.79
N LEU A 136 9.10 14.27 -15.20
CA LEU A 136 8.48 14.79 -16.43
C LEU A 136 8.86 13.88 -17.61
N GLN A 137 7.92 13.64 -18.51
CA GLN A 137 8.20 12.82 -19.70
C GLN A 137 9.40 13.34 -20.52
N THR A 138 9.63 14.65 -20.51
CA THR A 138 10.79 15.29 -21.17
C THR A 138 12.13 15.02 -20.47
N ASN A 139 12.11 14.56 -19.23
CA ASN A 139 13.27 14.22 -18.42
C ASN A 139 13.53 12.71 -18.39
N CYS A 140 12.80 11.93 -19.19
CA CYS A 140 13.08 10.51 -19.37
C CYS A 140 14.50 10.30 -19.93
N GLY A 141 15.08 9.18 -19.54
CA GLY A 141 16.38 8.73 -20.04
C GLY A 141 16.32 8.19 -21.47
N CYS A 142 17.32 7.39 -21.84
CA CYS A 142 17.41 6.80 -23.17
C CYS A 142 17.20 5.29 -23.14
N ILE A 143 16.84 4.73 -24.29
CA ILE A 143 16.82 3.29 -24.52
C ILE A 143 18.01 2.97 -25.42
N ASP A 144 18.83 1.99 -25.04
CA ASP A 144 19.97 1.56 -25.86
C ASP A 144 19.57 0.65 -27.03
N ASP A 145 20.54 0.29 -27.86
CA ASP A 145 20.32 -0.57 -29.04
C ASP A 145 19.86 -2.00 -28.67
N GLU A 146 20.07 -2.43 -27.43
CA GLU A 146 19.63 -3.72 -26.90
C GLU A 146 18.21 -3.64 -26.27
N GLY A 147 17.64 -2.45 -26.19
CA GLY A 147 16.30 -2.20 -25.66
C GLY A 147 16.23 -1.94 -24.16
N PHE A 148 17.37 -1.74 -23.49
CA PHE A 148 17.40 -1.42 -22.05
C PHE A 148 17.25 0.08 -21.81
N TYR A 149 16.41 0.42 -20.83
CA TYR A 149 16.21 1.80 -20.40
C TYR A 149 17.29 2.23 -19.40
N HIS A 150 17.90 3.38 -19.67
CA HIS A 150 18.91 4.04 -18.84
C HIS A 150 18.35 5.36 -18.33
N ALA A 151 17.98 5.41 -17.05
CA ALA A 151 17.47 6.62 -16.43
C ALA A 151 18.50 7.75 -16.43
N VAL A 152 18.04 9.00 -16.49
CA VAL A 152 18.91 10.15 -16.27
C VAL A 152 19.34 10.14 -14.81
N SER A 153 20.62 9.90 -14.55
CA SER A 153 21.16 10.09 -13.21
C SER A 153 21.28 11.59 -12.94
N LEU A 154 20.45 12.12 -12.03
CA LEU A 154 20.78 13.37 -11.38
C LEU A 154 21.99 13.07 -10.50
N ILE A 155 23.17 13.53 -10.92
CA ILE A 155 24.29 13.62 -9.99
C ILE A 155 23.86 14.73 -9.03
N ASP A 156 23.38 14.35 -7.85
CA ASP A 156 23.20 15.28 -6.73
C ASP A 156 24.60 15.82 -6.39
N PHE A 157 24.94 16.97 -6.97
CA PHE A 157 26.06 17.76 -6.51
C PHE A 157 25.65 18.43 -5.19
N GLU A 158 25.76 17.70 -4.08
CA GLU A 158 25.89 18.28 -2.74
C GLU A 158 27.33 18.75 -2.49
#